data_AF-A0A7W9FSU6-F1
#
_entry.id   AF-A0A7W9FSU6-F1
#
_cell.length_a   1.000
_cell.length_b   1.000
_cell.length_c   1.000
_cell.angle_alpha   90.00
_cell.angle_beta   90.00
_cell.angle_gamma   90.00
#
_symmetry.space_group_name_H-M   'P 1'
#
loop_
_entity.id
_entity.type
_entity.pdbx_description
1 polymer ?
#
loop_
_entity_poly.entity_id
_entity_poly.type
_entity_poly.pdbx_seq_one_letter_code
_entity_poly.pdbx_strand_id
1 'polypeptide(L)'
;MTVPTNHGAIGSAGLFATTRRGGLTADEIRQAKDMRAKRWGIQNIANVLGRCREDVQRALEPVALEAIPGPTSPRSADERLKAAEGYRDKRFAEMWAGSASIAEIADHFSVSTNTIHSWRIRLRLPTRQAPGLEPKQTGSSKTCGPEAERVADAIAGIYGLRLKDLAPPPSKANRYAHPRQHIMAALMDCGYSAKSIGDLLHTDNGTVSYGAKAHRLRQRRADEVAA
;
A
#
# COMPACT_ATOMS: atom_id res chain seq x y z
N MET A 1 48.29 12.24 8.13
CA MET A 1 47.00 12.94 7.99
C MET A 1 46.30 12.88 9.34
N THR A 2 46.44 13.93 10.14
CA THR A 2 45.92 14.03 11.51
C THR A 2 44.63 14.85 11.50
N VAL A 3 43.55 14.24 11.97
CA VAL A 3 42.24 14.89 12.11
C VAL A 3 42.25 15.75 13.39
N PRO A 4 41.97 17.06 13.33
CA PRO A 4 41.90 17.87 14.53
C PRO A 4 40.61 17.55 15.29
N THR A 5 40.75 16.95 16.48
CA THR A 5 39.66 16.73 17.44
C THR A 5 39.33 18.05 18.13
N ASN A 6 38.13 18.58 17.86
CA ASN A 6 37.65 19.83 18.42
C ASN A 6 37.02 19.57 19.79
N HIS A 7 37.84 19.52 20.85
CA HIS A 7 37.36 19.50 22.24
C HIS A 7 37.13 20.94 22.71
N GLY A 8 36.02 21.53 22.25
CA GLY A 8 35.51 22.77 22.81
C GLY A 8 35.13 22.57 24.28
N ALA A 9 35.66 23.44 25.15
CA ALA A 9 35.39 23.45 26.57
C ALA A 9 33.87 23.51 26.85
N ILE A 10 33.39 22.60 27.68
CA ILE A 10 32.02 22.62 28.22
C ILE A 10 31.97 23.77 29.23
N GLY A 11 31.61 24.96 28.73
CA GLY A 11 31.36 26.14 29.56
C GLY A 11 30.23 25.87 30.54
N SER A 12 30.51 26.18 31.81
CA SER A 12 29.64 26.14 32.98
C SER A 12 28.14 26.15 32.71
N ALA A 13 27.49 25.01 32.94
CA ALA A 13 26.07 24.94 33.23
C ALA A 13 25.84 25.54 34.63
N GLY A 14 25.32 26.77 34.74
CA GLY A 14 25.11 27.35 36.07
C GLY A 14 24.52 28.75 36.20
N LEU A 15 24.25 29.48 35.12
CA LEU A 15 23.48 30.73 35.20
C LEU A 15 22.44 30.78 34.08
N PHE A 16 21.27 30.18 34.34
CA PHE A 16 20.09 30.52 33.56
C PHE A 16 19.72 31.95 33.92
N ALA A 17 19.87 32.86 32.94
CA ALA A 17 19.45 34.24 33.04
C ALA A 17 17.96 34.32 33.42
N THR A 18 17.67 34.64 34.68
CA THR A 18 16.30 34.84 35.19
C THR A 18 15.72 36.21 34.83
N THR A 19 16.51 37.07 34.20
CA THR A 19 16.03 38.32 33.62
C THR A 19 15.50 38.06 32.22
N ARG A 20 14.19 38.30 32.03
CA ARG A 20 13.53 38.27 30.71
C ARG A 20 14.21 39.32 29.82
N ARG A 21 15.24 38.93 29.07
CA ARG A 21 15.63 39.64 27.84
C ARG A 21 14.34 39.72 27.03
N GLY A 22 13.90 40.93 26.67
CA GLY A 22 12.65 41.15 25.94
C GLY A 22 12.54 40.31 24.65
N GLY A 23 11.43 40.48 23.92
CA GLY A 23 11.13 39.69 22.72
C GLY A 23 12.29 39.59 21.71
N LEU A 24 12.27 38.55 20.87
CA LEU A 24 13.27 38.38 19.81
C LEU A 24 13.32 39.63 18.93
N THR A 25 14.53 40.07 18.62
CA THR A 25 14.79 41.11 17.64
C THR A 25 14.45 40.63 16.23
N ALA A 26 14.21 41.55 15.29
CA ALA A 26 13.87 41.20 13.92
C ALA A 26 14.95 40.34 13.23
N ASP A 27 16.22 40.58 13.54
CA ASP A 27 17.33 39.80 12.97
C ASP A 27 17.39 38.38 13.57
N GLU A 28 17.12 38.21 14.87
CA GLU A 28 16.99 36.88 15.50
C GLU A 28 15.83 36.08 14.91
N ILE A 29 14.70 36.74 14.59
CA ILE A 29 13.56 36.08 13.93
C ILE A 29 13.95 35.63 12.50
N ARG A 30 14.64 36.49 11.74
CA ARG A 30 15.13 36.13 10.40
C ARG A 30 16.06 34.92 10.47
N GLN A 31 17.03 34.95 11.39
CA GLN A 31 17.98 33.86 11.60
C GLN A 31 17.29 32.56 12.03
N ALA A 32 16.29 32.62 12.92
CA ALA A 32 15.50 31.46 13.33
C ALA A 32 14.75 30.83 12.14
N LYS A 33 14.18 31.65 11.24
CA LYS A 33 13.49 31.18 10.03
C LYS A 33 14.43 30.48 9.05
N ASP A 34 15.63 31.02 8.84
CA ASP A 34 16.65 30.40 7.99
C ASP A 34 17.12 29.04 8.54
N MET A 35 17.34 28.95 9.85
CA MET A 35 17.67 27.67 10.52
C MET A 35 16.52 26.68 10.39
N ARG A 36 15.27 27.14 10.49
CA ARG A 36 14.09 26.28 10.35
C ARG A 36 13.91 25.77 8.92
N ALA A 37 14.20 26.59 7.91
CA ALA A 37 14.22 26.17 6.50
C ALA A 37 15.25 25.05 6.24
N LYS A 38 16.37 25.06 6.99
CA LYS A 38 17.39 24.00 7.02
C LYS A 38 17.01 22.81 7.92
N ARG A 39 15.76 22.72 8.37
CA ARG A 39 15.20 21.65 9.22
C ARG A 39 15.82 21.53 10.61
N TRP A 40 16.35 22.61 11.18
CA TRP A 40 16.82 22.58 12.57
C TRP A 40 15.64 22.45 13.54
N GLY A 41 15.86 21.72 14.64
CA GLY A 41 14.90 21.58 15.74
C GLY A 41 14.82 22.86 16.59
N ILE A 42 13.63 23.19 17.11
CA ILE A 42 13.36 24.43 17.86
C ILE A 42 14.31 24.59 19.06
N GLN A 43 14.61 23.51 19.79
CA GLN A 43 15.53 23.55 20.92
C GLN A 43 16.97 23.91 20.51
N ASN A 44 17.45 23.40 19.37
CA ASN A 44 18.78 23.73 18.88
C ASN A 44 18.86 25.20 18.44
N ILE A 45 17.80 25.71 17.82
CA ILE A 45 17.70 27.13 17.44
C ILE A 45 17.73 28.00 18.72
N ALA A 46 16.97 27.64 19.74
CA ALA A 46 16.95 28.34 21.03
C ALA A 46 18.32 28.38 21.71
N ASN A 47 19.04 27.24 21.73
CA ASN A 47 20.39 27.15 22.27
C ASN A 47 21.39 28.04 21.52
N VAL A 48 21.33 28.06 20.17
CA VAL A 48 22.22 28.87 19.34
C VAL A 48 21.95 30.37 19.51
N LEU A 49 20.68 30.77 19.60
CA LEU A 49 20.30 32.18 19.78
C LEU A 49 20.43 32.65 21.24
N GLY A 50 20.64 31.74 22.19
CA GLY A 50 20.63 32.07 23.63
C GLY A 50 19.26 32.57 24.10
N ARG A 51 18.17 31.99 23.56
CA ARG A 51 16.78 32.35 23.85
C ARG A 51 16.01 31.17 24.44
N CYS A 52 14.87 31.44 25.08
CA CYS A 52 14.01 30.36 25.54
C CYS A 52 13.30 29.68 24.36
N ARG A 53 12.93 28.42 24.56
CA ARG A 53 12.27 27.62 23.53
C ARG A 53 10.92 28.21 23.15
N GLU A 54 10.16 28.68 24.14
CA GLU A 54 8.82 29.23 23.94
C GLU A 54 8.83 30.48 23.06
N ASP A 55 9.82 31.37 23.22
CA ASP A 55 9.92 32.59 22.43
C ASP A 55 10.29 32.29 20.98
N VAL A 56 11.21 31.33 20.75
CA VAL A 56 11.55 30.87 19.40
C VAL A 56 10.36 30.17 18.74
N GLN A 57 9.62 29.36 19.50
CA GLN A 57 8.41 28.72 18.99
C GLN A 57 7.35 29.77 18.60
N ARG A 58 7.06 30.75 19.46
CA ARG A 58 6.11 31.82 19.18
C ARG A 58 6.51 32.68 17.97
N ALA A 59 7.81 32.92 17.78
CA ALA A 59 8.32 33.68 16.64
C ALA A 59 8.26 32.91 15.30
N LEU A 60 8.27 31.58 15.36
CA LEU A 60 8.22 30.70 14.18
C LEU A 60 6.82 30.17 13.89
N GLU A 61 5.92 30.18 14.86
CA GLU A 61 4.51 29.95 14.62
C GLU A 61 4.03 31.01 13.62
N PRO A 62 3.39 30.61 12.51
CA PRO A 62 2.81 31.57 11.60
C PRO A 62 1.82 32.37 12.43
N VAL A 63 2.10 33.67 12.62
CA VAL A 63 1.12 34.61 13.16
C VAL A 63 -0.09 34.41 12.27
N ALA A 64 -1.14 33.80 12.83
CA ALA A 64 -2.41 33.73 12.16
C ALA A 64 -2.80 35.18 11.96
N LEU A 65 -2.49 35.73 10.78
CA LEU A 65 -3.06 36.98 10.32
C LEU A 65 -4.56 36.76 10.50
N GLU A 66 -5.13 37.44 11.50
CA GLU A 66 -6.56 37.44 11.71
C GLU A 66 -7.19 37.70 10.36
N ALA A 67 -7.97 36.72 9.92
CA ALA A 67 -8.45 36.64 8.57
C ALA A 67 -9.23 37.91 8.26
N ILE A 68 -8.64 38.78 7.44
CA ILE A 68 -9.41 39.66 6.57
C ILE A 68 -10.44 38.73 5.92
N PRO A 69 -11.77 38.95 6.07
CA PRO A 69 -12.77 38.09 5.48
C PRO A 69 -12.61 38.16 3.96
N GLY A 70 -11.81 37.24 3.42
CA GLY A 70 -11.70 37.00 2.00
C GLY A 70 -13.05 36.52 1.49
N PRO A 71 -13.32 36.70 0.18
CA PRO A 71 -14.52 36.14 -0.44
C PRO A 71 -14.63 34.67 -0.05
N THR A 72 -15.80 34.28 0.46
CA THR A 72 -16.14 32.94 0.90
C THR A 72 -15.54 31.90 -0.05
N SER A 73 -14.50 31.22 0.41
CA SER A 73 -13.77 30.24 -0.38
C SER A 73 -14.75 29.18 -0.91
N PRO A 74 -14.73 28.87 -2.22
CA PRO A 74 -15.68 27.94 -2.81
C PRO A 74 -15.35 26.54 -2.30
N ARG A 75 -16.21 25.92 -1.48
CA ARG A 75 -16.22 24.50 -1.02
C ARG A 75 -14.86 23.89 -0.63
N SER A 76 -14.80 23.22 0.52
CA SER A 76 -13.57 22.54 0.95
C SER A 76 -13.04 21.59 -0.14
N ALA A 77 -11.73 21.36 -0.21
CA ALA A 77 -11.14 20.46 -1.22
C ALA A 77 -11.81 19.07 -1.23
N ASP A 78 -12.23 18.60 -0.05
CA ASP A 78 -13.00 17.36 0.13
C ASP A 78 -14.40 17.43 -0.48
N GLU A 79 -15.11 18.56 -0.36
CA GLU A 79 -16.40 18.75 -1.01
C GLU A 79 -16.27 18.80 -2.53
N ARG A 80 -15.18 19.38 -3.06
CA ARG A 80 -14.90 19.38 -4.51
C ARG A 80 -14.58 17.98 -5.00
N LEU A 81 -13.81 17.19 -4.23
CA LEU A 81 -13.50 15.79 -4.54
C LEU A 81 -14.77 14.93 -4.53
N LYS A 82 -15.62 15.05 -3.50
CA LYS A 82 -16.91 14.33 -3.43
C LYS A 82 -17.86 14.71 -4.56
N ALA A 83 -17.93 15.99 -4.92
CA ALA A 83 -18.73 16.44 -6.06
C ALA A 83 -18.19 15.89 -7.39
N ALA A 84 -16.86 15.86 -7.56
CA ALA A 84 -16.22 15.26 -8.73
C ALA A 84 -16.42 13.74 -8.78
N GLU A 85 -16.44 13.06 -7.64
CA GLU A 85 -16.71 11.62 -7.53
C GLU A 85 -18.17 11.31 -7.91
N GLY A 86 -19.14 12.11 -7.44
CA GLY A 86 -20.54 11.97 -7.84
C GLY A 86 -20.78 12.19 -9.35
N TYR A 87 -20.09 13.15 -9.95
CA TYR A 87 -20.14 13.36 -11.41
C TYR A 87 -19.54 12.17 -12.17
N ARG A 88 -18.38 11.68 -11.72
CA ARG A 88 -17.71 10.51 -12.32
C ARG A 88 -18.59 9.26 -12.26
N ASP A 89 -19.21 8.98 -11.13
CA ASP A 89 -20.06 7.80 -10.94
C ASP A 89 -21.29 7.84 -11.85
N LYS A 90 -21.96 9.01 -11.94
CA LYS A 90 -23.10 9.20 -12.84
C LYS A 90 -22.71 9.02 -14.30
N ARG A 91 -21.62 9.68 -14.73
CA ARG A 91 -21.13 9.59 -16.11
C ARG A 91 -20.69 8.18 -16.48
N PHE A 92 -20.06 7.48 -15.54
CA PHE A 92 -19.69 6.09 -15.70
C PHE A 92 -20.92 5.19 -15.87
N ALA A 93 -21.95 5.36 -15.05
CA ALA A 93 -23.19 4.58 -15.16
C ALA A 93 -23.91 4.82 -16.51
N GLU A 94 -23.94 6.06 -16.99
CA GLU A 94 -24.48 6.41 -18.32
C GLU A 94 -23.71 5.69 -19.45
N MET A 95 -22.37 5.79 -19.45
CA MET A 95 -21.55 5.07 -20.42
C MET A 95 -21.67 3.55 -20.26
N TRP A 96 -21.85 3.06 -19.03
CA TRP A 96 -22.05 1.64 -18.73
C TRP A 96 -23.42 1.13 -19.20
N ALA A 97 -24.45 1.96 -19.24
CA ALA A 97 -25.73 1.60 -19.84
C ALA A 97 -25.70 1.69 -21.36
N GLY A 98 -24.91 2.61 -21.93
CA GLY A 98 -24.66 2.71 -23.36
C GLY A 98 -23.80 1.56 -23.89
N SER A 99 -23.81 1.29 -25.19
CA SER A 99 -23.05 0.16 -25.77
C SER A 99 -21.52 0.38 -25.84
N ALA A 100 -20.97 1.39 -25.15
CA ALA A 100 -19.54 1.70 -25.14
C ALA A 100 -18.72 0.55 -24.54
N SER A 101 -17.68 0.07 -25.20
CA SER A 101 -16.82 -1.00 -24.73
C SER A 101 -16.08 -0.64 -23.42
N ILE A 102 -15.64 -1.66 -22.68
CA ILE A 102 -14.86 -1.44 -21.44
C ILE A 102 -13.58 -0.63 -21.73
N ALA A 103 -12.96 -0.85 -22.89
CA ALA A 103 -11.76 -0.13 -23.31
C ALA A 103 -12.03 1.37 -23.54
N GLU A 104 -13.13 1.71 -24.22
CA GLU A 104 -13.54 3.12 -24.44
C GLU A 104 -13.88 3.81 -23.12
N ILE A 105 -14.55 3.12 -22.20
CA ILE A 105 -14.84 3.67 -20.87
C ILE A 105 -13.55 3.90 -20.08
N ALA A 106 -12.61 2.94 -20.12
CA ALA A 106 -11.32 3.05 -19.45
C ALA A 106 -10.51 4.25 -19.98
N ASP A 107 -10.47 4.43 -21.30
CA ASP A 107 -9.80 5.54 -21.96
C ASP A 107 -10.44 6.90 -21.59
N HIS A 108 -11.77 6.98 -21.62
CA HIS A 108 -12.51 8.21 -21.27
C HIS A 108 -12.20 8.71 -19.85
N PHE A 109 -12.04 7.80 -18.88
CA PHE A 109 -11.70 8.16 -17.51
C PHE A 109 -10.18 8.16 -17.25
N SER A 110 -9.37 7.79 -18.23
CA SER A 110 -7.92 7.58 -18.10
C SER A 110 -7.56 6.65 -16.94
N VAL A 111 -8.27 5.53 -16.83
CA VAL A 111 -8.06 4.50 -15.79
C VAL A 111 -7.84 3.12 -16.41
N SER A 112 -7.36 2.18 -15.60
CA SER A 112 -7.22 0.78 -16.06
C SER A 112 -8.58 0.10 -16.20
N THR A 113 -8.65 -0.94 -17.05
CA THR A 113 -9.84 -1.80 -17.17
C THR A 113 -10.22 -2.48 -15.84
N ASN A 114 -9.24 -2.80 -14.99
CA ASN A 114 -9.50 -3.34 -13.65
C ASN A 114 -10.24 -2.33 -12.76
N THR A 115 -9.88 -1.04 -12.84
CA THR A 115 -10.57 0.05 -12.15
C THR A 115 -12.03 0.14 -12.58
N ILE A 116 -12.30 0.01 -13.88
CA ILE A 116 -13.67 -0.04 -14.43
C ILE A 116 -14.47 -1.21 -13.84
N HIS A 117 -13.87 -2.40 -13.72
CA HIS A 117 -14.52 -3.54 -13.06
C HIS A 117 -14.82 -3.27 -11.57
N SER A 118 -13.89 -2.66 -10.84
CA SER A 118 -14.12 -2.27 -9.45
C SER A 118 -15.25 -1.25 -9.31
N TRP A 119 -15.32 -0.25 -10.21
CA TRP A 119 -16.41 0.73 -10.23
C TRP A 119 -17.76 0.08 -10.53
N ARG A 120 -17.82 -0.85 -11.49
CA ARG A 120 -19.04 -1.65 -11.75
C ARG A 120 -19.54 -2.36 -10.50
N ILE A 121 -18.64 -3.01 -9.76
CA ILE A 121 -18.99 -3.73 -8.52
C ILE A 121 -19.46 -2.75 -7.45
N ARG A 122 -18.70 -1.66 -7.22
CA ARG A 122 -19.00 -0.62 -6.23
C ARG A 122 -20.39 0.00 -6.46
N LEU A 123 -20.73 0.28 -7.71
CA LEU A 123 -22.00 0.86 -8.12
C LEU A 123 -23.11 -0.19 -8.36
N ARG A 124 -22.82 -1.48 -8.13
CA ARG A 124 -23.75 -2.61 -8.30
C ARG A 124 -24.39 -2.67 -9.69
N LEU A 125 -23.66 -2.29 -10.73
CA LEU A 125 -24.14 -2.35 -12.10
C LEU A 125 -24.11 -3.81 -12.61
N PRO A 126 -25.05 -4.21 -13.49
CA PRO A 126 -25.10 -5.56 -14.04
C PRO A 126 -23.86 -5.85 -14.89
N THR A 127 -23.44 -7.12 -14.87
CA THR A 127 -22.40 -7.61 -15.77
C THR A 127 -22.93 -7.60 -17.20
N ARG A 128 -22.25 -6.92 -18.11
CA ARG A 128 -22.59 -6.96 -19.53
C ARG A 128 -22.23 -8.32 -20.12
N GLN A 129 -23.17 -8.91 -20.85
CA GLN A 129 -22.83 -10.01 -21.75
C GLN A 129 -22.01 -9.42 -22.90
N ALA A 130 -20.81 -9.93 -23.12
CA ALA A 130 -20.01 -9.47 -24.24
C ALA A 130 -20.73 -9.86 -25.54
N PRO A 131 -21.02 -8.90 -26.45
CA PRO A 131 -21.77 -9.19 -27.66
C PRO A 131 -20.99 -10.20 -28.51
N GLY A 132 -21.63 -11.32 -28.85
CA GLY A 132 -21.06 -12.34 -29.74
C GLY A 132 -20.03 -13.29 -29.11
N LEU A 133 -19.75 -13.20 -27.81
CA LEU A 133 -19.07 -14.27 -27.11
C LEU A 133 -20.14 -15.29 -26.68
N GLU A 134 -20.43 -16.23 -27.59
CA GLU A 134 -20.91 -17.56 -27.19
C GLU A 134 -20.14 -17.97 -25.93
N PRO A 135 -20.80 -18.36 -24.84
CA PRO A 135 -20.13 -18.66 -23.58
C PRO A 135 -19.02 -19.64 -23.91
N LYS A 136 -17.76 -19.17 -23.87
CA LYS A 136 -16.59 -20.02 -24.08
C LYS A 136 -16.82 -21.18 -23.15
N GLN A 137 -17.06 -22.37 -23.72
CA GLN A 137 -17.15 -23.59 -22.93
C GLN A 137 -15.88 -23.57 -22.10
N THR A 138 -16.02 -23.23 -20.82
CA THR A 138 -14.92 -23.21 -19.87
C THR A 138 -14.48 -24.64 -19.87
N GLY A 139 -13.41 -24.92 -20.63
CA GLY A 139 -12.98 -26.27 -20.97
C GLY A 139 -13.01 -27.06 -19.68
N SER A 140 -13.80 -28.14 -19.67
CA SER A 140 -14.13 -28.96 -18.51
C SER A 140 -12.96 -28.96 -17.54
N SER A 141 -13.05 -28.10 -16.51
CA SER A 141 -11.99 -27.99 -15.52
C SER A 141 -11.91 -29.38 -14.92
N LYS A 142 -10.79 -30.08 -15.11
CA LYS A 142 -10.53 -31.33 -14.39
C LYS A 142 -10.83 -31.06 -12.93
N THR A 143 -11.86 -31.71 -12.41
CA THR A 143 -12.11 -31.71 -10.98
C THR A 143 -10.90 -32.38 -10.32
N CYS A 144 -10.53 -31.95 -9.12
CA CYS A 144 -9.49 -32.64 -8.37
C CYS A 144 -10.02 -34.03 -8.03
N GLY A 145 -9.63 -35.01 -8.84
CA GLY A 145 -9.89 -36.42 -8.58
C GLY A 145 -8.81 -37.03 -7.68
N PRO A 146 -8.86 -38.35 -7.45
CA PRO A 146 -7.90 -39.07 -6.60
C PRO A 146 -6.44 -38.98 -7.08
N GLU A 147 -6.21 -38.59 -8.34
CA GLU A 147 -4.87 -38.29 -8.83
C GLU A 147 -4.29 -37.00 -8.22
N ALA A 148 -5.08 -35.93 -8.11
CA ALA A 148 -4.64 -34.67 -7.50
C ALA A 148 -4.33 -34.86 -6.01
N GLU A 149 -5.15 -35.65 -5.30
CA GLU A 149 -4.91 -36.01 -3.90
C GLU A 149 -3.60 -36.79 -3.72
N ARG A 150 -3.32 -37.76 -4.60
CA ARG A 150 -2.05 -38.52 -4.56
C ARG A 150 -0.83 -37.63 -4.79
N VAL A 151 -0.89 -36.69 -5.73
CA VAL A 151 0.19 -35.72 -5.97
C VAL A 151 0.36 -34.82 -4.74
N ALA A 152 -0.73 -34.30 -4.19
CA ALA A 152 -0.69 -33.43 -3.03
C ALA A 152 -0.16 -34.13 -1.78
N ASP A 153 -0.56 -35.38 -1.53
CA ASP A 153 -0.08 -36.17 -0.40
C ASP A 153 1.40 -36.58 -0.57
N ALA A 154 1.83 -36.95 -1.78
CA ALA A 154 3.23 -37.23 -2.07
C ALA A 154 4.13 -36.01 -1.78
N ILE A 155 3.70 -34.81 -2.21
CA ILE A 155 4.44 -33.56 -1.91
C ILE A 155 4.41 -33.26 -0.41
N ALA A 156 3.27 -33.42 0.27
CA ALA A 156 3.20 -33.24 1.72
C ALA A 156 4.19 -34.17 2.46
N GLY A 157 4.32 -35.41 1.99
CA GLY A 157 5.27 -36.40 2.50
C GLY A 157 6.73 -35.97 2.43
N ILE A 158 7.14 -35.23 1.39
CA ILE A 158 8.50 -34.65 1.27
C ILE A 158 8.82 -33.73 2.46
N TYR A 159 7.79 -33.09 3.03
CA TYR A 159 7.92 -32.18 4.18
C TYR A 159 7.61 -32.87 5.53
N GLY A 160 7.43 -34.19 5.55
CA GLY A 160 7.04 -34.93 6.75
C GLY A 160 5.65 -34.55 7.27
N LEU A 161 4.73 -34.20 6.36
CA LEU A 161 3.34 -33.84 6.66
C LEU A 161 2.39 -34.76 5.87
N ARG A 162 1.13 -34.81 6.28
CA ARG A 162 0.06 -35.42 5.48
C ARG A 162 -0.80 -34.32 4.86
N LEU A 163 -1.51 -34.63 3.77
CA LEU A 163 -2.39 -33.66 3.12
C LEU A 163 -3.42 -33.04 4.09
N LYS A 164 -4.01 -33.85 4.98
CA LYS A 164 -4.97 -33.37 6.00
C LYS A 164 -4.37 -32.41 7.04
N ASP A 165 -3.05 -32.40 7.21
CA ASP A 165 -2.37 -31.46 8.10
C ASP A 165 -2.20 -30.08 7.42
N LEU A 166 -2.50 -29.96 6.11
CA LEU A 166 -2.43 -28.72 5.34
C LEU A 166 -3.82 -28.09 5.08
N ALA A 167 -4.91 -28.79 5.39
CA ALA A 167 -6.28 -28.39 5.11
C ALA A 167 -7.22 -28.72 6.29
N PRO A 168 -7.87 -27.72 6.95
CA PRO A 168 -7.77 -26.27 6.75
C PRO A 168 -6.44 -25.71 7.30
N PRO A 169 -6.01 -24.50 6.88
CA PRO A 169 -4.69 -23.96 7.24
C PRO A 169 -4.50 -23.86 8.75
N PRO A 170 -3.61 -24.67 9.36
CA PRO A 170 -3.34 -24.58 10.79
C PRO A 170 -2.38 -23.41 11.02
N SER A 171 -2.93 -22.21 11.19
CA SER A 171 -2.18 -20.95 11.37
C SER A 171 -1.29 -20.56 10.18
N LYS A 172 -0.80 -19.31 10.16
CA LYS A 172 0.15 -18.80 9.16
C LYS A 172 1.60 -19.25 9.44
N ALA A 173 1.82 -20.29 10.25
CA ALA A 173 3.16 -20.76 10.57
C ALA A 173 3.91 -21.19 9.30
N ASN A 174 5.17 -20.77 9.18
CA ASN A 174 5.99 -20.93 7.98
C ASN A 174 6.12 -22.41 7.56
N ARG A 175 6.07 -23.33 8.53
CA ARG A 175 6.13 -24.79 8.33
C ARG A 175 5.04 -25.34 7.40
N TYR A 176 3.84 -24.76 7.39
CA TYR A 176 2.72 -25.24 6.56
C TYR A 176 2.57 -24.45 5.26
N ALA A 177 3.07 -23.22 5.22
CA ALA A 177 2.94 -22.34 4.05
C ALA A 177 3.73 -22.86 2.85
N HIS A 178 5.00 -23.26 3.05
CA HIS A 178 5.86 -23.74 1.97
C HIS A 178 5.34 -25.02 1.29
N PRO A 179 5.00 -26.10 2.02
CA PRO A 179 4.44 -27.32 1.43
C PRO A 179 3.18 -27.04 0.62
N ARG A 180 2.26 -26.23 1.17
CA ARG A 180 1.00 -25.90 0.51
C ARG A 180 1.22 -25.13 -0.79
N GLN A 181 2.14 -24.18 -0.80
CA GLN A 181 2.51 -23.42 -2.00
C GLN A 181 3.18 -24.31 -3.07
N HIS A 182 3.94 -25.32 -2.66
CA HIS A 182 4.51 -26.33 -3.56
C HIS A 182 3.40 -27.17 -4.22
N ILE A 183 2.45 -27.68 -3.43
CA ILE A 183 1.28 -28.42 -3.94
C ILE A 183 0.50 -27.57 -4.95
N MET A 184 0.23 -26.29 -4.63
CA MET A 184 -0.48 -25.37 -5.53
C MET A 184 0.23 -25.20 -6.87
N ALA A 185 1.56 -25.04 -6.87
CA ALA A 185 2.34 -24.90 -8.10
C ALA A 185 2.32 -26.20 -8.93
N ALA A 186 2.60 -27.34 -8.29
CA ALA A 186 2.66 -28.63 -8.96
C ALA A 186 1.31 -29.01 -9.60
N LEU A 187 0.20 -28.84 -8.88
CA LEU A 187 -1.13 -29.13 -9.44
C LEU A 187 -1.49 -28.16 -10.58
N MET A 188 -1.10 -26.88 -10.50
CA MET A 188 -1.28 -25.97 -11.63
C MET A 188 -0.46 -26.40 -12.85
N ASP A 189 0.76 -26.90 -12.65
CA ASP A 189 1.63 -27.41 -13.73
C ASP A 189 1.05 -28.70 -14.36
N CYS A 190 0.30 -29.50 -13.58
CA CYS A 190 -0.50 -30.62 -14.08
C CYS A 190 -1.82 -30.21 -14.77
N GLY A 191 -2.12 -28.91 -14.87
CA GLY A 191 -3.30 -28.38 -15.54
C GLY A 191 -4.59 -28.36 -14.72
N TYR A 192 -4.53 -28.55 -13.39
CA TYR A 192 -5.69 -28.37 -12.54
C TYR A 192 -6.03 -26.88 -12.38
N SER A 193 -7.32 -26.55 -12.27
CA SER A 193 -7.74 -25.16 -12.13
C SER A 193 -7.50 -24.63 -10.71
N ALA A 194 -7.31 -23.32 -10.57
CA ALA A 194 -7.17 -22.69 -9.25
C ALA A 194 -8.37 -22.99 -8.34
N LYS A 195 -9.57 -23.15 -8.92
CA LYS A 195 -10.78 -23.51 -8.19
C LYS A 195 -10.70 -24.94 -7.66
N SER A 196 -10.38 -25.93 -8.49
CA SER A 196 -10.32 -27.33 -8.04
C SER A 196 -9.24 -27.53 -6.97
N ILE A 197 -8.10 -26.85 -7.11
CA ILE A 197 -7.03 -26.86 -6.10
C ILE A 197 -7.50 -26.17 -4.80
N GLY A 198 -8.24 -25.07 -4.92
CA GLY A 198 -8.81 -24.35 -3.79
C GLY A 198 -9.81 -25.21 -3.00
N ASP A 199 -10.67 -25.94 -3.73
CA ASP A 199 -11.62 -26.89 -3.15
C ASP A 199 -10.88 -28.01 -2.38
N LEU A 200 -9.79 -28.54 -2.95
CA LEU A 200 -8.95 -29.58 -2.31
C LEU A 200 -8.24 -29.09 -1.04
N LEU A 201 -7.75 -27.85 -1.03
CA LEU A 201 -6.95 -27.29 0.08
C LEU A 201 -7.75 -26.37 1.01
N HIS A 202 -9.08 -26.31 0.84
CA HIS A 202 -9.98 -25.41 1.55
C HIS A 202 -9.50 -23.94 1.56
N THR A 203 -9.22 -23.38 0.38
CA THR A 203 -8.73 -22.01 0.21
C THR A 203 -9.27 -21.37 -1.08
N ASP A 204 -9.25 -20.04 -1.17
CA ASP A 204 -9.77 -19.33 -2.34
C ASP A 204 -8.80 -19.38 -3.54
N ASN A 205 -9.35 -19.17 -4.74
CA ASN A 205 -8.62 -19.21 -6.01
C ASN A 205 -7.45 -18.20 -6.06
N GLY A 206 -7.59 -17.05 -5.39
CA GLY A 206 -6.57 -16.02 -5.31
C GLY A 206 -5.38 -16.49 -4.48
N THR A 207 -5.66 -17.12 -3.33
CA THR A 207 -4.64 -17.75 -2.48
C THR A 207 -3.89 -18.87 -3.22
N VAL A 208 -4.58 -19.71 -4.00
CA VAL A 208 -3.92 -20.72 -4.84
C VAL A 208 -2.97 -20.07 -5.84
N SER A 209 -3.46 -19.09 -6.61
CA SER A 209 -2.69 -18.43 -7.66
C SER A 209 -1.47 -17.70 -7.09
N TYR A 210 -1.64 -16.98 -5.98
CA TYR A 210 -0.57 -16.31 -5.27
C TYR A 210 0.45 -17.32 -4.73
N GLY A 211 -0.02 -18.41 -4.11
CA GLY A 211 0.82 -19.44 -3.53
C GLY A 211 1.70 -20.15 -4.56
N ALA A 212 1.12 -20.52 -5.71
CA ALA A 212 1.85 -21.11 -6.83
C ALA A 212 2.92 -20.15 -7.37
N LYS A 213 2.57 -18.87 -7.58
CA LYS A 213 3.52 -17.84 -8.03
C LYS A 213 4.67 -17.65 -7.04
N ALA A 214 4.37 -17.59 -5.75
CA ALA A 214 5.37 -17.43 -4.70
C ALA A 214 6.34 -18.64 -4.64
N HIS A 215 5.83 -19.86 -4.85
CA HIS A 215 6.68 -21.05 -4.93
C HIS A 215 7.64 -21.01 -6.12
N ARG A 216 7.13 -20.75 -7.33
CA ARG A 216 7.96 -20.66 -8.55
C ARG A 216 9.03 -19.57 -8.45
N LEU A 217 8.71 -18.43 -7.83
CA LEU A 217 9.69 -17.36 -7.59
C LEU A 217 10.82 -17.80 -6.64
N ARG A 218 10.50 -18.58 -5.61
CA ARG A 218 11.53 -19.13 -4.70
C ARG A 218 12.40 -20.17 -5.39
N GLN A 219 11.83 -21.05 -6.21
CA GLN A 219 12.59 -22.01 -7.03
C GLN A 219 13.58 -21.28 -7.93
N ARG A 220 13.10 -20.28 -8.70
CA ARG A 220 13.97 -19.47 -9.56
C ARG A 220 15.15 -18.84 -8.81
N ARG A 221 14.90 -18.26 -7.63
CA ARG A 221 15.97 -17.69 -6.80
C ARG A 221 16.95 -18.73 -6.27
N ALA A 222 16.48 -19.94 -5.97
CA ALA A 222 17.36 -21.03 -5.55
C ALA A 222 18.24 -21.50 -6.71
N ASP A 223 17.67 -21.61 -7.92
CA ASP A 223 18.40 -21.96 -9.14
C ASP A 223 19.46 -20.90 -9.50
N GLU A 224 19.13 -19.61 -9.35
CA GLU A 224 20.06 -18.49 -9.56
C GLU A 224 21.24 -18.48 -8.58
N VAL A 225 21.06 -18.99 -7.36
CA VAL A 225 22.14 -19.08 -6.34
C VAL A 225 22.99 -20.33 -6.53
N ALA A 226 22.44 -21.37 -7.16
CA ALA A 226 23.15 -22.61 -7.42
C ALA A 226 24.01 -22.58 -8.70
N ALA A 227 23.72 -21.66 -9.62
CA ALA A 227 24.45 -21.43 -10.87
C ALA A 227 25.68 -20.53 -10.67
#